data_AF-A0A6C1B3G2-F1
#
_entry.id   AF-A0A6C1B3G2-F1
#
_cell.length_a   1.000
_cell.length_b   1.000
_cell.length_c   1.000
_cell.angle_alpha   90.00
_cell.angle_beta   90.00
_cell.angle_gamma   90.00
#
_symmetry.space_group_name_H-M   'P 1'
#
loop_
_entity.id
_entity.type
_entity.pdbx_description
1 polymer ?
#
loop_
_entity_poly.entity_id
_entity_poly.type
_entity_poly.pdbx_seq_one_letter_code
_entity_poly.pdbx_strand_id
1 'polypeptide(L)'
;MGAREWVFAAVAILAVYLVFQLIRALQVKDAPADAVDDEDEDGAEADADGEADFERLLAVDDDPDAASPPAAAAGQGASQESEDSFGLALEIRQLRRDVAQLREELDTQRGELTALRALVDGQAQAIEAARAAQRVSPIYGEALSLAQRGMSADVIAERCSISVAEAELVQSLAQDSASSGETP
;
A
#
# COMPACT_ATOMS: atom_id res chain seq x y z
N MET A 1 12.96 -2.82 32.64
CA MET A 1 12.13 -2.59 31.44
C MET A 1 12.68 -3.49 30.36
N GLY A 2 11.89 -4.45 29.89
CA GLY A 2 12.36 -5.46 28.95
C GLY A 2 12.71 -4.82 27.62
N ALA A 3 13.54 -5.49 26.82
CA ALA A 3 13.89 -5.04 25.48
C ALA A 3 12.65 -4.67 24.62
N ARG A 4 11.51 -5.30 24.92
CA ARG A 4 10.21 -5.03 24.30
C ARG A 4 9.67 -3.63 24.60
N GLU A 5 9.76 -3.14 25.85
CA GLU A 5 9.36 -1.77 26.19
C GLU A 5 10.21 -0.72 25.48
N TRP A 6 11.52 -0.98 25.30
CA TRP A 6 12.41 -0.07 24.57
C TRP A 6 12.11 -0.01 23.08
N VAL A 7 11.73 -1.15 22.47
CA VAL A 7 11.28 -1.20 21.08
C VAL A 7 10.00 -0.40 20.90
N PHE A 8 9.01 -0.56 21.79
CA PHE A 8 7.78 0.22 21.72
C PHE A 8 8.01 1.72 21.94
N ALA A 9 8.91 2.10 22.86
CA ALA A 9 9.28 3.50 23.07
C ALA A 9 9.96 4.11 21.83
N ALA A 10 10.87 3.39 21.19
CA ALA A 10 11.53 3.85 19.96
C ALA A 10 10.55 4.00 18.80
N VAL A 11 9.63 3.04 18.63
CA VAL A 11 8.58 3.10 17.60
C VAL A 11 7.62 4.26 17.86
N ALA A 12 7.23 4.50 19.11
CA ALA A 12 6.35 5.61 19.46
C ALA A 12 7.01 6.98 19.16
N ILE A 13 8.29 7.15 19.50
CA ILE A 13 9.05 8.37 19.19
C ILE A 13 9.14 8.58 17.67
N LEU A 14 9.43 7.51 16.92
CA LEU A 14 9.52 7.57 15.46
C LEU A 14 8.16 7.93 14.84
N ALA A 15 7.07 7.35 15.32
CA ALA A 15 5.73 7.66 14.85
C ALA A 15 5.37 9.14 15.10
N VAL A 16 5.69 9.68 16.29
CA VAL A 16 5.50 11.10 16.59
C VAL A 16 6.33 11.98 15.66
N TYR A 17 7.58 11.60 15.39
CA TYR A 17 8.45 12.34 14.46
C TYR A 17 7.90 12.34 13.03
N LEU A 18 7.39 11.21 12.53
CA LEU A 18 6.78 11.13 11.21
C LEU A 18 5.50 11.97 11.12
N VAL A 19 4.64 11.92 12.14
CA VAL A 19 3.42 12.76 12.20
C VAL A 19 3.79 14.24 12.20
N PHE A 20 4.79 14.63 12.98
CA PHE A 20 5.30 16.01 13.00
C PHE A 20 5.86 16.43 11.64
N GLN A 21 6.63 15.56 10.97
CA GLN A 21 7.19 15.83 9.64
C GLN A 21 6.10 15.96 8.57
N LEU A 22 5.02 15.17 8.68
CA LEU A 22 3.88 15.20 7.78
C LEU A 22 3.05 16.48 7.97
N ILE A 23 2.80 16.87 9.23
CA ILE A 23 2.16 18.16 9.56
C ILE A 23 3.00 19.32 9.05
N ARG A 24 4.32 19.30 9.28
CA ARG A 24 5.23 20.33 8.80
C ARG A 24 5.26 20.40 7.26
N ALA A 25 5.26 19.26 6.57
CA ALA A 25 5.25 19.21 5.11
C ALA A 25 3.92 19.73 4.52
N LEU A 26 2.81 19.54 5.22
CA LEU A 26 1.51 20.09 4.84
C LEU A 26 1.44 21.59 5.13
N GLN A 27 1.98 22.07 6.25
CA GLN A 27 2.01 23.49 6.62
C GLN A 27 2.95 24.33 5.76
N VAL A 28 4.03 23.75 5.21
CA VAL A 28 4.93 24.45 4.26
C VAL A 28 4.22 24.78 2.93
N LYS A 29 3.10 24.11 2.64
CA LYS A 29 2.24 24.41 1.48
C LYS A 29 1.27 25.57 1.74
N ASP A 30 1.05 25.88 3.02
CA ASP A 30 0.21 26.98 3.53
C ASP A 30 1.06 28.09 4.17
N ALA A 31 2.30 28.30 3.71
CA ALA A 31 3.07 29.48 4.06
C ALA A 31 2.89 30.56 2.98
N PRO A 32 1.90 31.46 3.11
CA PRO A 32 2.09 32.84 2.69
C PRO A 32 3.07 33.51 3.66
N ALA A 33 3.84 34.44 3.13
CA ALA A 33 4.76 35.30 3.85
C ALA A 33 4.09 35.91 5.11
N ASP A 34 4.57 35.55 6.30
CA ASP A 34 5.26 36.49 7.20
C ASP A 34 5.51 35.88 8.59
N ALA A 35 6.78 35.73 8.90
CA ALA A 35 7.32 35.90 10.25
C ALA A 35 8.78 36.34 10.05
N VAL A 36 8.94 37.65 9.84
CA VAL A 36 10.24 38.33 9.77
C VAL A 36 10.68 38.71 11.18
N ASP A 37 11.93 38.38 11.48
CA ASP A 37 12.99 39.26 12.03
C ASP A 37 14.29 38.58 11.54
N ASP A 38 15.20 39.15 10.73
CA ASP A 38 15.66 40.52 10.57
C ASP A 38 16.04 40.86 9.10
N GLU A 39 15.71 42.10 8.71
CA GLU A 39 16.47 43.07 7.87
C GLU A 39 16.88 42.70 6.41
N ASP A 40 16.11 43.14 5.40
CA ASP A 40 16.34 44.39 4.64
C ASP A 40 15.58 44.46 3.28
N GLU A 41 14.81 45.54 3.16
CA GLU A 41 14.45 46.36 1.98
C GLU A 41 13.52 45.86 0.83
N ASP A 42 12.32 46.48 0.85
CA ASP A 42 11.67 47.20 -0.28
C ASP A 42 10.95 46.34 -1.35
N GLY A 43 9.66 46.47 -1.64
CA GLY A 43 8.60 47.40 -1.26
C GLY A 43 7.41 47.19 -2.21
N ALA A 44 6.23 47.66 -1.80
CA ALA A 44 5.06 48.04 -2.64
C ALA A 44 4.35 46.93 -3.47
N GLU A 45 3.02 46.80 -3.56
CA GLU A 45 1.83 47.59 -3.18
C GLU A 45 0.58 46.70 -3.44
N ALA A 46 -0.49 46.99 -2.69
CA ALA A 46 -1.92 46.88 -3.06
C ALA A 46 -2.60 45.51 -3.31
N ASP A 47 -3.31 45.02 -2.28
CA ASP A 47 -4.79 45.09 -2.15
C ASP A 47 -5.59 45.38 -3.46
N ALA A 48 -6.74 44.79 -3.78
CA ALA A 48 -7.63 43.88 -3.08
C ALA A 48 -8.65 43.29 -4.10
N ASP A 49 -9.54 42.47 -3.53
CA ASP A 49 -10.99 42.39 -3.77
C ASP A 49 -11.56 41.92 -5.13
N GLY A 50 -11.88 40.62 -5.15
CA GLY A 50 -12.88 40.02 -6.01
C GLY A 50 -14.31 40.16 -5.47
N GLU A 51 -15.24 39.73 -6.33
CA GLU A 51 -16.69 39.52 -6.10
C GLU A 51 -17.62 40.69 -6.42
N ALA A 52 -17.89 40.88 -7.72
CA ALA A 52 -19.22 41.23 -8.25
C ALA A 52 -19.27 41.11 -9.79
N ASP A 53 -19.41 39.89 -10.33
CA ASP A 53 -19.67 39.77 -11.79
C ASP A 53 -20.61 38.61 -12.19
N PHE A 54 -21.51 38.21 -11.28
CA PHE A 54 -22.55 37.22 -11.58
C PHE A 54 -23.87 37.84 -12.09
N GLU A 55 -24.02 39.16 -12.02
CA GLU A 55 -25.25 39.88 -12.44
C GLU A 55 -25.23 40.40 -13.88
N ARG A 56 -24.09 40.30 -14.58
CA ARG A 56 -23.95 40.80 -15.96
C ARG A 56 -24.33 39.78 -17.05
N LEU A 57 -24.57 38.52 -16.68
CA LEU A 57 -24.84 37.40 -17.60
C LEU A 57 -26.30 37.26 -18.07
N LEU A 58 -27.21 38.17 -17.68
CA LEU A 58 -28.65 38.06 -17.98
C LEU A 58 -29.27 39.24 -18.76
N ALA A 59 -28.47 40.17 -19.28
CA ALA A 59 -28.97 41.18 -20.22
C ALA A 59 -28.93 40.62 -21.65
N VAL A 60 -29.96 39.84 -22.00
CA VAL A 60 -30.31 39.54 -23.39
C VAL A 60 -31.13 40.72 -23.92
N ASP A 61 -30.50 41.57 -24.74
CA ASP A 61 -31.20 42.48 -25.64
C ASP A 61 -30.91 42.04 -27.08
N ASP A 62 -32.01 41.74 -27.77
CA ASP A 62 -32.13 41.30 -29.16
C ASP A 62 -32.48 42.54 -30.00
N ASP A 63 -31.60 42.93 -30.94
CA ASP A 63 -32.06 43.48 -32.23
C ASP A 63 -30.95 43.32 -33.30
N PRO A 64 -31.25 42.69 -34.45
CA PRO A 64 -30.32 42.50 -35.55
C PRO A 64 -30.49 43.63 -36.59
N ASP A 65 -29.40 44.28 -36.99
CA ASP A 65 -29.10 44.75 -38.35
C ASP A 65 -28.11 45.94 -38.34
N ALA A 66 -26.86 45.67 -38.76
CA ALA A 66 -26.06 46.60 -39.55
C ALA A 66 -24.79 45.89 -40.05
N ALA A 67 -24.79 45.59 -41.33
CA ALA A 67 -23.66 45.04 -42.06
C ALA A 67 -22.44 45.99 -42.11
N SER A 68 -21.28 45.50 -41.64
CA SER A 68 -19.97 45.46 -42.32
C SER A 68 -18.80 45.69 -41.34
N PRO A 69 -17.75 44.84 -41.36
CA PRO A 69 -16.68 44.86 -40.36
C PRO A 69 -15.62 45.94 -40.66
N PRO A 70 -15.02 46.59 -39.64
CA PRO A 70 -13.68 47.12 -39.81
C PRO A 70 -12.70 45.92 -39.84
N ALA A 71 -12.13 45.66 -41.02
CA ALA A 71 -11.17 44.58 -41.31
C ALA A 71 -9.81 44.71 -40.59
N ALA A 72 -9.76 45.33 -39.41
CA ALA A 72 -8.55 45.54 -38.63
C ALA A 72 -8.49 44.68 -37.35
N ALA A 73 -9.59 44.07 -36.90
CA ALA A 73 -9.62 43.17 -35.72
C ALA A 73 -9.59 41.67 -36.07
N ALA A 74 -9.79 41.32 -37.35
CA ALA A 74 -9.79 39.94 -37.83
C ALA A 74 -8.40 39.26 -37.72
N GLY A 75 -7.33 40.05 -37.56
CA GLY A 75 -5.98 39.53 -37.37
C GLY A 75 -5.68 39.10 -35.93
N GLN A 76 -6.21 39.80 -34.92
CA GLN A 76 -5.96 39.46 -33.51
C GLN A 76 -6.78 38.24 -33.05
N GLY A 77 -8.07 38.16 -33.38
CA GLY A 77 -8.91 37.02 -32.98
C GLY A 77 -8.48 35.69 -33.61
N ALA A 78 -8.12 35.70 -34.89
CA ALA A 78 -7.64 34.49 -35.58
C ALA A 78 -6.26 34.02 -35.07
N SER A 79 -5.42 34.95 -34.60
CA SER A 79 -4.12 34.62 -33.99
C SER A 79 -4.30 34.05 -32.58
N GLN A 80 -5.19 34.62 -31.78
CA GLN A 80 -5.53 34.13 -30.43
C GLN A 80 -6.20 32.76 -30.46
N GLU A 81 -7.21 32.54 -31.32
CA GLU A 81 -7.86 31.23 -31.47
C GLU A 81 -6.87 30.13 -31.92
N SER A 82 -5.87 30.49 -32.73
CA SER A 82 -4.82 29.56 -33.17
C SER A 82 -3.83 29.23 -32.05
N GLU A 83 -3.47 30.21 -31.22
CA GLU A 83 -2.60 30.03 -30.05
C GLU A 83 -3.28 29.15 -28.99
N ASP A 84 -4.56 29.37 -28.68
CA ASP A 84 -5.34 28.56 -27.75
C ASP A 84 -5.51 27.11 -28.24
N SER A 85 -5.79 26.92 -29.54
CA SER A 85 -5.88 25.60 -30.16
C SER A 85 -4.55 24.83 -30.07
N PHE A 86 -3.43 25.53 -30.28
CA PHE A 86 -2.10 24.94 -30.16
C PHE A 86 -1.76 24.59 -28.71
N GLY A 87 -2.08 25.47 -27.76
CA GLY A 87 -1.93 25.21 -26.32
C GLY A 87 -2.70 23.97 -25.88
N LEU A 88 -3.96 23.87 -26.28
CA LEU A 88 -4.82 22.71 -26.00
C LEU A 88 -4.27 21.42 -26.64
N ALA A 89 -3.71 21.49 -27.85
CA ALA A 89 -3.09 20.34 -28.50
C ALA A 89 -1.83 19.86 -27.75
N LEU A 90 -1.03 20.77 -27.20
CA LEU A 90 0.12 20.44 -26.36
C LEU A 90 -0.31 19.83 -25.02
N GLU A 91 -1.33 20.41 -24.37
CA GLU A 91 -1.88 19.89 -23.12
C GLU A 91 -2.42 18.46 -23.30
N ILE A 92 -3.20 18.21 -24.35
CA ILE A 92 -3.69 16.86 -24.68
C ILE A 92 -2.52 15.89 -24.87
N ARG A 93 -1.44 16.33 -25.52
CA ARG A 93 -0.26 15.48 -25.73
C ARG A 93 0.45 15.18 -24.42
N GLN A 94 0.56 16.17 -23.53
CA GLN A 94 1.16 16.02 -22.21
C GLN A 94 0.32 15.07 -21.34
N LEU A 95 -0.99 15.31 -21.23
CA LEU A 95 -1.91 14.43 -20.51
C LEU A 95 -1.88 13.00 -21.02
N ARG A 96 -1.79 12.79 -22.34
CA ARG A 96 -1.66 11.44 -22.92
C ARG A 96 -0.35 10.76 -22.50
N ARG A 97 0.75 11.52 -22.43
CA ARG A 97 2.04 11.00 -21.94
C ARG A 97 1.93 10.65 -20.46
N ASP A 98 1.36 11.52 -19.64
CA ASP A 98 1.23 11.30 -18.20
C ASP A 98 0.33 10.10 -17.89
N VAL A 99 -0.78 9.95 -18.62
CA VAL A 99 -1.66 8.77 -18.52
C VAL A 99 -0.93 7.49 -18.94
N ALA A 100 -0.08 7.54 -19.98
CA ALA A 100 0.71 6.38 -20.38
C ALA A 100 1.73 6.00 -19.29
N GLN A 101 2.41 6.99 -18.71
CA GLN A 101 3.37 6.78 -17.62
C GLN A 101 2.70 6.20 -16.36
N LEU A 102 1.56 6.77 -15.93
CA LEU A 102 0.83 6.27 -14.76
C LEU A 102 0.34 4.83 -14.95
N ARG A 103 -0.01 4.44 -16.17
CA ARG A 103 -0.39 3.05 -16.47
C ARG A 103 0.80 2.10 -16.33
N GLU A 104 1.97 2.51 -16.80
CA GLU A 104 3.20 1.73 -16.64
C GLU A 104 3.61 1.57 -15.16
N GLU A 105 3.48 2.64 -14.38
CA GLU A 105 3.72 2.61 -12.93
C GLU A 105 2.71 1.67 -12.23
N LEU A 106 1.42 1.74 -12.58
CA LEU A 106 0.40 0.85 -12.04
C LEU A 106 0.64 -0.62 -12.42
N ASP A 107 1.06 -0.89 -13.65
CA ASP A 107 1.36 -2.25 -14.10
C ASP A 107 2.60 -2.81 -13.38
N THR A 108 3.59 -1.96 -13.12
CA THR A 108 4.76 -2.30 -12.31
C THR A 108 4.36 -2.64 -10.87
N GLN A 109 3.57 -1.78 -10.21
CA GLN A 109 3.08 -2.02 -8.85
C GLN A 109 2.20 -3.27 -8.76
N ARG A 110 1.35 -3.53 -9.76
CA ARG A 110 0.56 -4.77 -9.82
C ARG A 110 1.47 -5.98 -9.93
N GLY A 111 2.53 -5.90 -10.73
CA GLY A 111 3.57 -6.92 -10.80
C GLY A 111 4.21 -7.19 -9.44
N GLU A 112 4.64 -6.15 -8.73
CA GLU A 112 5.21 -6.26 -7.39
C GLU A 112 4.24 -6.89 -6.39
N LEU A 113 2.96 -6.48 -6.40
CA LEU A 113 1.94 -7.07 -5.56
C LEU A 113 1.71 -8.55 -5.86
N THR A 114 1.72 -8.96 -7.13
CA THR A 114 1.61 -10.38 -7.49
C THR A 114 2.81 -11.18 -7.01
N ALA A 115 4.02 -10.63 -7.11
CA ALA A 115 5.24 -11.27 -6.60
C ALA A 115 5.23 -11.41 -5.07
N LEU A 116 4.81 -10.36 -4.35
CA LEU A 116 4.68 -10.39 -2.89
C LEU A 116 3.64 -11.41 -2.43
N ARG A 117 2.48 -11.49 -3.10
CA ARG A 117 1.46 -12.51 -2.80
C ARG A 117 2.00 -13.91 -2.99
N ALA A 118 2.68 -14.18 -4.12
CA ALA A 118 3.29 -15.48 -4.36
C ALA A 118 4.34 -15.85 -3.30
N LEU A 119 5.13 -14.88 -2.83
CA LEU A 119 6.10 -15.09 -1.76
C LEU A 119 5.40 -15.42 -0.42
N VAL A 120 4.35 -14.68 -0.06
CA VAL A 120 3.58 -14.92 1.17
C VAL A 120 2.91 -16.29 1.13
N ASP A 121 2.31 -16.67 0.01
CA ASP A 121 1.68 -17.98 -0.17
C ASP A 121 2.71 -19.11 -0.05
N GLY A 122 3.89 -18.94 -0.65
CA GLY A 122 5.00 -19.89 -0.51
C GLY A 122 5.49 -20.03 0.93
N GLN A 123 5.59 -18.92 1.67
CA GLN A 123 5.94 -18.95 3.09
C GLN A 123 4.85 -19.60 3.94
N ALA A 124 3.57 -19.33 3.65
CA ALA A 124 2.45 -19.94 4.35
C ALA A 124 2.47 -21.47 4.17
N GLN A 125 2.70 -21.95 2.94
CA GLN A 125 2.87 -23.37 2.65
C GLN A 125 4.09 -23.97 3.36
N ALA A 126 5.23 -23.27 3.38
CA ALA A 126 6.41 -23.73 4.09
C ALA A 126 6.18 -23.83 5.61
N ILE A 127 5.47 -22.86 6.20
CA ILE A 127 5.08 -22.88 7.61
C ILE A 127 4.10 -24.02 7.86
N GLU A 128 3.13 -24.25 6.98
CA GLU A 128 2.18 -25.35 7.10
C GLU A 128 2.89 -26.71 7.01
N ALA A 129 3.82 -26.88 6.07
CA ALA A 129 4.64 -28.09 5.97
C ALA A 129 5.52 -28.29 7.22
N ALA A 130 6.17 -27.23 7.72
CA ALA A 130 6.94 -27.27 8.95
C ALA A 130 6.07 -27.59 10.17
N ARG A 131 4.84 -27.04 10.22
CA ARG A 131 3.85 -27.36 11.25
C ARG A 131 3.34 -28.78 11.12
N ALA A 132 3.14 -29.33 9.92
CA ALA A 132 2.76 -30.72 9.74
C ALA A 132 3.87 -31.65 10.24
N ALA A 133 5.14 -31.32 9.97
CA ALA A 133 6.29 -32.01 10.54
C ALA A 133 6.36 -31.88 12.07
N GLN A 134 5.94 -30.73 12.63
CA GLN A 134 5.98 -30.47 14.08
C GLN A 134 4.71 -30.89 14.85
N ARG A 135 3.57 -31.07 14.17
CA ARG A 135 2.29 -31.55 14.75
C ARG A 135 2.39 -33.01 15.17
N VAL A 136 3.37 -33.74 14.67
CA VAL A 136 3.94 -34.87 15.40
C VAL A 136 4.81 -34.25 16.51
N SER A 137 4.22 -34.02 17.69
CA SER A 137 4.99 -33.62 18.88
C SER A 137 6.24 -34.49 18.96
N PRO A 138 7.45 -33.94 19.17
CA PRO A 138 8.68 -34.73 19.16
C PRO A 138 8.61 -35.93 20.13
N ILE A 139 7.87 -35.79 21.23
CA ILE A 139 7.61 -36.86 22.20
C ILE A 139 6.75 -37.98 21.59
N TYR A 140 5.67 -37.63 20.88
CA TYR A 140 4.82 -38.61 20.21
C TYR A 140 5.49 -39.23 18.98
N GLY A 141 6.32 -38.48 18.25
CA GLY A 141 7.12 -38.99 17.14
C GLY A 141 8.17 -39.99 17.61
N GLU A 142 8.84 -39.70 18.73
CA GLU A 142 9.74 -40.65 19.38
C GLU A 142 8.96 -41.89 19.82
N ALA A 143 7.84 -41.73 20.55
CA ALA A 143 7.00 -42.84 21.00
C ALA A 143 6.51 -43.72 19.83
N LEU A 144 6.06 -43.12 18.72
CA LEU A 144 5.62 -43.84 17.52
C LEU A 144 6.78 -44.62 16.89
N SER A 145 7.98 -44.04 16.82
CA SER A 145 9.18 -44.73 16.31
C SER A 145 9.59 -45.92 17.19
N LEU A 146 9.41 -45.82 18.51
CA LEU A 146 9.65 -46.92 19.44
C LEU A 146 8.60 -48.03 19.31
N ALA A 147 7.33 -47.64 19.10
CA ALA A 147 6.24 -48.57 18.83
C ALA A 147 6.43 -49.31 17.50
N GLN A 148 6.85 -48.63 16.43
CA GLN A 148 7.19 -49.23 15.13
C GLN A 148 8.35 -50.23 15.23
N ARG A 149 9.26 -50.04 16.19
CA ARG A 149 10.35 -50.99 16.51
C ARG A 149 9.91 -52.16 17.39
N GLY A 150 8.62 -52.25 17.74
CA GLY A 150 8.04 -53.34 18.51
C GLY A 150 8.27 -53.27 20.03
N MET A 151 8.58 -52.09 20.59
CA MET A 151 8.65 -51.95 22.05
C MET A 151 7.27 -52.01 22.71
N SER A 152 7.24 -52.47 23.97
CA SER A 152 6.01 -52.55 24.77
C SER A 152 5.58 -51.17 25.28
N ALA A 153 4.27 -51.00 25.51
CA ALA A 153 3.68 -49.75 25.98
C ALA A 153 4.31 -49.25 27.30
N ASP A 154 4.64 -50.15 28.23
CA ASP A 154 5.30 -49.79 29.49
C ASP A 154 6.66 -49.10 29.28
N VAL A 155 7.47 -49.63 28.37
CA VAL A 155 8.81 -49.10 28.05
C VAL A 155 8.70 -47.75 27.33
N ILE A 156 7.69 -47.58 26.49
CA ILE A 156 7.43 -46.32 25.78
C ILE A 156 6.96 -45.24 26.77
N ALA A 157 6.05 -45.59 27.68
CA ALA A 157 5.54 -44.69 28.71
C ALA A 157 6.67 -44.14 29.60
N GLU A 158 7.56 -45.01 30.07
CA GLU A 158 8.70 -44.62 30.90
C GLU A 158 9.70 -43.74 30.15
N ARG A 159 10.01 -44.09 28.90
CA ARG A 159 11.07 -43.43 28.12
C ARG A 159 10.65 -42.09 27.51
N CYS A 160 9.38 -41.97 27.12
CA CYS A 160 8.82 -40.73 26.57
C CYS A 160 8.09 -39.88 27.64
N SER A 161 8.06 -40.31 28.90
CA SER A 161 7.37 -39.63 30.01
C SER A 161 5.88 -39.34 29.71
N ILE A 162 5.20 -40.32 29.13
CA ILE A 162 3.75 -40.27 28.84
C ILE A 162 3.00 -41.33 29.66
N SER A 163 1.67 -41.24 29.72
CA SER A 163 0.87 -42.24 30.43
C SER A 163 0.87 -43.60 29.71
N VAL A 164 0.67 -44.69 30.46
CA VAL A 164 0.58 -46.04 29.88
C VAL A 164 -0.58 -46.14 28.87
N ALA A 165 -1.71 -45.49 29.17
CA ALA A 165 -2.85 -45.41 28.26
C ALA A 165 -2.52 -44.68 26.94
N GLU A 166 -1.71 -43.63 26.99
CA GLU A 166 -1.21 -42.96 25.78
C GLU A 166 -0.24 -43.85 25.00
N ALA A 167 0.61 -44.61 25.68
CA ALA A 167 1.54 -45.53 25.02
C ALA A 167 0.82 -46.70 24.31
N GLU A 168 -0.25 -47.24 24.91
CA GLU A 168 -1.11 -48.26 24.27
C GLU A 168 -1.81 -47.70 23.02
N LEU A 169 -2.30 -46.47 23.08
CA LEU A 169 -2.87 -45.79 21.91
C LEU A 169 -1.83 -45.66 20.78
N VAL A 170 -0.60 -45.23 21.08
CA VAL A 170 0.49 -45.14 20.10
C VAL A 170 0.84 -46.51 19.51
N GLN A 171 0.80 -47.57 20.31
CA GLN A 171 1.06 -48.94 19.85
C GLN A 171 0.01 -49.44 18.86
N SER A 172 -1.28 -49.22 19.16
CA SER A 172 -2.37 -49.57 18.23
C SER A 172 -2.31 -48.77 16.92
N LEU A 173 -1.99 -47.48 16.99
CA LEU A 173 -1.81 -46.63 15.82
C LEU A 173 -0.63 -47.10 14.93
N ALA A 174 0.48 -47.53 15.54
CA ALA A 174 1.63 -48.06 14.81
C ALA A 174 1.31 -49.39 14.11
N GLN A 175 0.50 -50.25 14.72
CA GLN A 175 0.04 -51.51 14.12
C GLN A 175 -0.92 -51.26 12.96
N ASP A 176 -1.84 -50.30 13.10
CA ASP A 176 -2.78 -49.91 12.03
C ASP A 176 -2.07 -49.22 10.85
N SER A 177 -0.99 -48.47 11.12
CA SER A 177 -0.14 -47.88 10.08
C SER A 177 0.66 -48.96 9.31
N ALA A 178 1.12 -50.00 10.01
CA ALA A 178 1.85 -51.12 9.41
C ALA A 178 0.92 -52.00 8.54
N SER A 179 -0.31 -52.27 8.99
CA SER A 179 -1.30 -53.01 8.19
C SER A 179 -1.80 -52.21 6.99
N SER A 180 -1.95 -50.89 7.12
CA SER A 180 -2.40 -50.00 6.03
C SER A 180 -1.36 -49.84 4.91
N GLY A 181 -0.07 -49.96 5.23
CA GLY A 181 1.03 -49.95 4.25
C GLY A 181 1.19 -51.27 3.48
N GLU A 182 0.55 -52.35 3.94
CA GLU A 182 0.56 -53.66 3.31
C GLU A 182 -0.72 -53.86 2.47
N THR A 183 -0.94 -52.97 1.51
CA THR A 183 -1.91 -53.17 0.43
C THR A 183 -1.18 -53.57 -0.85
N PRO A 184 -1.48 -54.74 -1.44
CA PRO A 184 -0.83 -55.24 -2.66
C PRO A 184 -1.25 -54.48 -3.93
#